data_AF-A0A962QAI3-F1
#
_entry.id   AF-A0A962QAI3-F1
#
_cell.length_a   1.000
_cell.length_b   1.000
_cell.length_c   1.000
_cell.angle_alpha   90.00
_cell.angle_beta   90.00
_cell.angle_gamma   90.00
#
_symmetry.space_group_name_H-M   'P 1'
#
loop_
_entity.id
_entity.type
_entity.pdbx_description
1 polymer ?
#
loop_
_entity_poly.entity_id
_entity_poly.type
_entity_poly.pdbx_seq_one_letter_code
_entity_poly.pdbx_strand_id
1 'polypeptide(L)'
;MSTLNSALSLILLNIIIYIILIINIFLVFFLHDMRYFRTLNELKNLNSNQYVLVCTVLVFLSLAGMPPLLGFFGKFLTALFFLNKQQFLIFFLFVFFNFFVIYFYILNIRFLLTKSTKTFFFVKNFTVYYNF
;
A
#
# COMPACT_ATOMS: atom_id res chain seq x y z
N MET A 1 -14.68 5.58 32.56
CA MET A 1 -15.51 5.92 31.38
C MET A 1 -14.74 6.71 30.33
N SER A 2 -14.12 7.85 30.67
CA SER A 2 -13.45 8.74 29.70
C SER A 2 -12.40 8.04 28.81
N THR A 3 -11.59 7.15 29.39
CA THR A 3 -10.53 6.48 28.65
C THR A 3 -11.01 5.38 27.72
N LEU A 4 -12.22 4.86 27.96
CA LEU A 4 -12.84 3.83 27.14
C LEU A 4 -13.44 4.49 25.89
N ASN A 5 -14.05 5.66 26.06
CA ASN A 5 -14.52 6.48 24.95
C ASN A 5 -13.38 6.96 24.05
N SER A 6 -12.24 7.37 24.62
CA SER A 6 -11.07 7.72 23.81
C SER A 6 -10.53 6.52 23.02
N ALA A 7 -10.49 5.32 23.63
CA ALA A 7 -10.08 4.11 22.94
C ALA A 7 -11.02 3.75 21.77
N LEU A 8 -12.33 3.81 22.00
CA LEU A 8 -13.34 3.60 20.95
C LEU A 8 -13.20 4.60 19.80
N SER A 9 -12.96 5.87 20.10
CA SER A 9 -12.76 6.91 19.07
C SER A 9 -11.51 6.65 18.21
N LEU A 10 -10.43 6.16 18.82
CA LEU A 10 -9.20 5.80 18.10
C LEU A 10 -9.41 4.58 17.19
N ILE A 11 -10.15 3.57 17.67
CA ILE A 11 -10.51 2.39 16.88
C ILE A 11 -11.35 2.79 15.68
N LEU A 12 -12.38 3.62 15.87
CA LEU A 12 -13.23 4.12 14.79
C LEU A 12 -12.43 4.93 13.76
N LEU A 13 -11.54 5.80 14.21
CA LEU A 13 -10.66 6.58 13.34
C LEU A 13 -9.78 5.66 12.48
N ASN A 14 -9.17 4.63 13.07
CA ASN A 14 -8.38 3.65 12.34
C ASN A 14 -9.23 2.90 11.31
N ILE A 15 -10.43 2.44 11.67
CA ILE A 15 -11.33 1.74 10.73
C ILE A 15 -11.66 2.63 9.53
N ILE A 16 -12.00 3.90 9.76
CA ILE A 16 -12.30 4.86 8.69
C ILE A 16 -11.11 5.04 7.75
N ILE A 17 -9.89 5.23 8.31
CA ILE A 17 -8.67 5.35 7.51
C ILE A 17 -8.44 4.11 6.65
N TYR A 18 -8.61 2.91 7.22
CA TYR A 18 -8.44 1.67 6.49
C TYR A 18 -9.50 1.47 5.40
N ILE A 19 -10.76 1.85 5.64
CA ILE A 19 -11.81 1.82 4.60
C ILE A 19 -11.43 2.70 3.42
N ILE A 20 -10.97 3.93 3.68
CA ILE A 20 -10.51 4.84 2.63
C ILE A 20 -9.36 4.21 1.83
N LEU A 21 -8.38 3.61 2.51
CA LEU A 21 -7.24 2.98 1.84
C LEU A 21 -7.67 1.78 0.99
N ILE A 22 -8.56 0.94 1.48
CA ILE A 22 -9.09 -0.21 0.74
C ILE A 22 -9.81 0.24 -0.53
N ILE A 23 -10.66 1.26 -0.44
CA ILE A 23 -11.36 1.83 -1.62
C ILE A 23 -10.35 2.31 -2.67
N ASN A 24 -9.28 2.98 -2.25
CA ASN A 24 -8.23 3.44 -3.17
C ASN A 24 -7.51 2.29 -3.87
N ILE A 25 -7.21 1.19 -3.16
CA ILE A 25 -6.61 -0.01 -3.78
C ILE A 25 -7.55 -0.59 -4.83
N PHE A 26 -8.84 -0.74 -4.50
CA PHE A 26 -9.81 -1.27 -5.46
C PHE A 26 -9.99 -0.36 -6.68
N LEU A 27 -9.90 0.96 -6.50
CA LEU A 27 -9.97 1.91 -7.62
C LEU A 27 -8.78 1.73 -8.57
N VAL A 28 -7.58 1.51 -8.06
CA VAL A 28 -6.41 1.15 -8.89
C VAL A 28 -6.67 -0.15 -9.64
N PHE A 29 -7.18 -1.18 -8.96
CA PHE A 29 -7.48 -2.46 -9.60
C PHE A 29 -8.61 -2.37 -10.63
N PHE A 30 -9.55 -1.43 -10.49
CA PHE A 30 -10.57 -1.19 -11.50
C PHE A 30 -10.01 -0.51 -12.76
N LEU A 31 -9.01 0.37 -12.59
CA LEU A 31 -8.36 1.06 -13.70
C LEU A 31 -7.46 0.15 -14.56
N HIS A 32 -7.21 -1.09 -14.13
CA HIS A 32 -6.29 -1.98 -14.81
C HIS A 32 -6.88 -3.38 -14.92
N ASP A 33 -6.77 -4.01 -16.09
CA ASP A 33 -7.40 -5.31 -16.32
C ASP A 33 -6.82 -6.38 -15.38
N MET A 34 -7.67 -6.90 -14.49
CA MET A 34 -7.33 -7.93 -13.49
C MET A 34 -6.74 -9.20 -14.10
N ARG A 35 -6.94 -9.43 -15.41
CA ARG A 35 -6.38 -10.57 -16.15
C ARG A 35 -4.85 -10.55 -16.21
N TYR A 36 -4.25 -9.37 -16.07
CA TYR A 36 -2.79 -9.17 -16.12
C TYR A 36 -2.11 -9.24 -14.75
N PHE A 37 -2.84 -9.41 -13.65
CA PHE A 37 -2.27 -9.57 -12.29
C PHE A 37 -2.52 -10.98 -11.74
N ARG A 38 -1.68 -11.92 -12.14
CA ARG A 38 -1.57 -13.26 -11.55
C ARG A 38 -0.46 -13.34 -10.51
N THR A 39 0.56 -12.48 -10.63
CA THR A 39 1.73 -12.49 -9.73
C THR A 39 2.15 -11.08 -9.31
N LEU A 40 2.79 -10.95 -8.14
CA LEU A 40 3.36 -9.68 -7.65
C LEU A 40 4.37 -9.07 -8.65
N ASN A 41 5.01 -9.89 -9.48
CA ASN A 41 5.96 -9.41 -10.49
C ASN A 41 5.26 -8.65 -11.63
N GLU A 42 3.98 -8.93 -11.90
CA GLU A 42 3.20 -8.24 -12.92
C GLU A 42 2.69 -6.87 -12.47
N LEU A 43 2.77 -6.55 -11.17
CA LEU A 43 2.56 -5.18 -10.65
C LEU A 43 3.48 -4.16 -11.32
N LYS A 44 4.63 -4.57 -11.86
CA LYS A 44 5.52 -3.72 -12.68
C LYS A 44 4.83 -3.12 -13.91
N ASN A 45 3.79 -3.76 -14.43
CA ASN A 45 3.04 -3.26 -15.59
C ASN A 45 2.22 -2.00 -15.27
N LEU A 46 1.97 -1.70 -13.98
CA LEU A 46 1.35 -0.45 -13.52
C LEU A 46 2.20 0.79 -13.82
N ASN A 47 3.51 0.62 -14.08
CA ASN A 47 4.41 1.69 -14.46
C ASN A 47 4.15 2.25 -15.88
N SER A 48 3.23 1.64 -16.64
CA SER A 48 2.83 2.16 -17.96
C SER A 48 2.12 3.51 -17.86
N ASN A 49 1.32 3.74 -16.81
CA ASN A 49 0.63 5.01 -16.57
C ASN A 49 1.21 5.69 -15.33
N GLN A 50 1.89 6.82 -15.54
CA GLN A 50 2.59 7.56 -14.48
C GLN A 50 1.64 8.00 -13.35
N TYR A 51 0.40 8.40 -13.67
CA TYR A 51 -0.56 8.84 -12.66
C TYR A 51 -1.00 7.69 -11.74
N VAL A 52 -1.32 6.52 -12.32
CA VAL A 52 -1.73 5.33 -11.56
C VAL A 52 -0.57 4.80 -10.71
N LEU A 53 0.66 4.86 -11.24
CA LEU A 53 1.86 4.53 -10.48
C LEU A 53 2.00 5.41 -9.23
N VAL A 54 1.88 6.74 -9.36
CA VAL A 54 2.01 7.65 -8.21
C VAL A 54 0.90 7.38 -7.18
N CYS A 55 -0.35 7.19 -7.63
CA CYS A 55 -1.46 6.85 -6.75
C CYS A 55 -1.22 5.53 -6.01
N THR A 56 -0.74 4.48 -6.69
CA THR A 56 -0.45 3.18 -6.05
C THR A 56 0.67 3.27 -5.03
N VAL A 57 1.74 4.00 -5.35
CA VAL A 57 2.84 4.25 -4.40
C VAL A 57 2.32 4.99 -3.17
N LEU A 58 1.50 6.05 -3.33
CA LEU A 58 0.92 6.79 -2.21
C LEU A 58 0.06 5.90 -1.31
N VAL A 59 -0.76 5.01 -1.90
CA VAL A 59 -1.61 4.09 -1.15
C VAL A 59 -0.78 3.07 -0.38
N PHE A 60 0.22 2.44 -1.00
CA PHE A 60 1.12 1.51 -0.31
C PHE A 60 1.93 2.19 0.80
N LEU A 61 2.40 3.41 0.55
CA LEU A 61 3.15 4.18 1.53
C LEU A 61 2.26 4.59 2.73
N SER A 62 0.95 4.77 2.50
CA SER A 62 -0.02 5.04 3.56
C SER A 62 -0.32 3.78 4.37
N LEU A 63 -0.46 2.61 3.73
CA LEU A 63 -0.62 1.33 4.42
C LEU A 63 0.61 0.94 5.27
N ALA A 64 1.81 1.30 4.79
CA ALA A 64 3.05 1.18 5.56
C ALA A 64 2.96 2.01 6.86
N GLY A 65 2.34 3.18 6.80
CA GLY A 65 2.29 4.14 7.91
C GLY A 65 3.49 5.07 7.88
N MET A 66 3.83 5.63 6.72
CA MET A 66 4.88 6.65 6.61
C MET A 66 4.41 8.03 7.11
N PRO A 67 5.29 8.83 7.73
CA PRO A 67 4.94 10.03 8.51
C PRO A 67 4.03 11.07 7.83
N PRO A 68 4.10 11.34 6.51
CA PRO A 68 3.21 12.33 5.88
C PRO A 68 1.79 11.84 5.59
N LEU A 69 1.49 10.54 5.72
CA LEU A 69 0.25 9.94 5.19
C LEU A 69 -0.79 9.61 6.26
N LEU A 70 -2.05 9.51 5.82
CA LEU A 70 -3.21 9.23 6.68
C LEU A 70 -3.04 7.96 7.55
N GLY A 71 -2.48 6.89 6.97
CA GLY A 71 -2.25 5.65 7.71
C GLY A 71 -1.23 5.75 8.85
N PHE A 72 -0.36 6.76 8.85
CA PHE A 72 0.55 7.02 9.96
C PHE A 72 -0.18 7.63 11.15
N PHE A 73 -1.05 8.62 10.92
CA PHE A 73 -1.78 9.30 12.00
C PHE A 73 -2.54 8.32 12.89
N GLY A 74 -3.23 7.35 12.28
CA GLY A 74 -3.95 6.32 13.03
C GLY A 74 -3.05 5.51 13.96
N LYS A 75 -1.94 4.98 13.43
CA LYS A 75 -1.00 4.17 14.20
C LYS A 75 -0.22 4.98 15.24
N PHE A 76 0.13 6.22 14.90
CA PHE A 76 0.84 7.14 15.79
C PHE A 76 -0.04 7.50 17.00
N LEU A 77 -1.31 7.84 16.77
CA LEU A 77 -2.26 8.12 17.85
C LEU A 77 -2.48 6.90 18.74
N THR A 78 -2.55 5.69 18.18
CA THR A 78 -2.62 4.47 19.01
C THR A 78 -1.36 4.23 19.83
N ALA A 79 -0.18 4.54 19.28
CA ALA A 79 1.09 4.42 20.01
C ALA A 79 1.16 5.40 21.19
N LEU A 80 0.73 6.66 20.98
CA LEU A 80 0.60 7.66 22.04
C LEU A 80 -0.40 7.24 23.11
N PHE A 81 -1.51 6.61 22.71
CA PHE A 81 -2.50 6.10 23.67
C PHE A 81 -1.91 5.03 24.59
N PHE A 82 -1.11 4.09 24.05
CA PHE A 82 -0.44 3.07 24.88
C PHE A 82 0.59 3.68 25.85
N LEU A 83 1.33 4.71 25.42
CA LEU A 83 2.25 5.45 26.28
C LEU A 83 1.51 6.16 27.43
N ASN A 84 0.40 6.84 27.12
CA ASN A 84 -0.42 7.51 28.13
C ASN A 84 -1.06 6.53 29.13
N LYS A 85 -1.31 5.28 28.70
CA LYS A 85 -1.81 4.19 29.54
C LYS A 85 -0.71 3.44 30.29
N GLN A 86 0.56 3.83 30.14
CA GLN A 86 1.73 3.18 30.74
C GLN A 86 1.85 1.68 30.36
N GLN A 87 1.28 1.29 29.22
CA GLN A 87 1.30 -0.09 28.72
C GLN A 87 2.53 -0.31 27.83
N PHE A 88 3.72 -0.28 28.43
CA PHE A 88 4.99 -0.30 27.69
C PHE A 88 5.24 -1.61 26.92
N LEU A 89 4.80 -2.76 27.44
CA LEU A 89 4.96 -4.05 26.77
C LEU A 89 4.19 -4.09 25.43
N ILE A 90 2.93 -3.66 25.45
CA ILE A 90 2.07 -3.59 24.26
C ILE A 90 2.61 -2.56 23.27
N PHE A 91 3.08 -1.41 23.77
CA PHE A 91 3.70 -0.38 22.93
C PHE A 91 4.93 -0.93 22.18
N PHE A 92 5.82 -1.64 22.87
CA PHE A 92 7.04 -2.17 22.24
C PHE A 92 6.73 -3.22 21.16
N LEU A 93 5.82 -4.15 21.45
CA LEU A 93 5.32 -5.11 20.46
C LEU A 93 4.68 -4.40 19.26
N PHE A 94 3.86 -3.38 19.51
CA PHE A 94 3.18 -2.62 18.47
C PHE A 94 4.18 -1.92 17.52
N VAL A 95 5.21 -1.29 18.07
CA VAL A 95 6.26 -0.63 17.27
C VAL A 95 7.06 -1.67 16.48
N PHE A 96 7.41 -2.80 17.10
CA PHE A 96 8.14 -3.88 16.44
C PHE A 96 7.38 -4.42 15.22
N PHE A 97 6.10 -4.74 15.37
CA PHE A 97 5.26 -5.17 14.24
C PHE A 97 5.13 -4.09 13.16
N ASN A 98 5.08 -2.81 13.54
CA ASN A 98 5.04 -1.73 12.56
C ASN A 98 6.29 -1.65 11.68
N PHE A 99 7.47 -1.95 12.23
CA PHE A 99 8.68 -2.02 11.40
C PHE A 99 8.59 -3.12 10.34
N PHE A 100 8.07 -4.30 10.67
CA PHE A 100 7.83 -5.36 9.68
C PHE A 100 6.86 -4.93 8.58
N VAL A 101 5.78 -4.25 8.96
CA VAL A 101 4.78 -3.75 8.02
C VAL A 101 5.41 -2.73 7.06
N ILE A 102 6.18 -1.77 7.58
CA ILE A 102 6.88 -0.79 6.76
C ILE A 102 7.83 -1.47 5.78
N TYR A 103 8.64 -2.42 6.27
CA TYR A 103 9.57 -3.17 5.43
C TYR A 103 8.86 -3.91 4.29
N PHE A 104 7.75 -4.61 4.60
CA PHE A 104 6.97 -5.35 3.60
C PHE A 104 6.44 -4.42 2.50
N TYR A 105 5.84 -3.28 2.85
CA TYR A 105 5.25 -2.38 1.86
C TYR A 105 6.31 -1.65 1.00
N ILE A 106 7.43 -1.22 1.58
CA ILE A 106 8.53 -0.61 0.81
C ILE A 106 9.10 -1.60 -0.22
N LEU A 107 9.24 -2.87 0.17
CA LEU A 107 9.75 -3.91 -0.74
C LEU A 107 8.81 -4.09 -1.95
N ASN A 108 7.49 -4.07 -1.74
CA ASN A 108 6.51 -4.10 -2.82
C ASN A 108 6.61 -2.87 -3.74
N ILE A 109 6.79 -1.66 -3.17
CA ILE A 109 7.00 -0.43 -3.94
C ILE A 109 8.28 -0.52 -4.79
N ARG A 110 9.37 -1.07 -4.23
CA ARG A 110 10.62 -1.27 -4.99
C ARG A 110 10.38 -2.14 -6.22
N PHE A 111 9.62 -3.22 -6.07
CA PHE A 111 9.26 -4.08 -7.21
C PHE A 111 8.41 -3.35 -8.24
N LEU A 112 7.45 -2.53 -7.81
CA LEU A 112 6.59 -1.72 -8.67
C LEU A 112 7.38 -0.70 -9.52
N LEU A 113 8.33 0.01 -8.89
CA LEU A 113 9.15 1.05 -9.54
C LEU A 113 10.26 0.48 -10.43
N THR A 114 10.67 -0.77 -10.20
CA THR A 114 11.68 -1.43 -11.01
C THR A 114 11.17 -1.55 -12.44
N LYS A 115 11.75 -0.76 -13.35
CA LYS A 115 11.40 -0.78 -14.77
C LYS A 115 11.58 -2.18 -15.33
N SER A 116 10.50 -2.72 -15.89
CA SER A 116 10.60 -3.83 -16.83
C SER A 116 11.33 -3.32 -18.06
N THR A 117 12.56 -3.80 -18.31
CA THR A 117 13.21 -3.67 -19.60
C THR A 117 12.51 -4.60 -20.59
N LYS A 118 11.25 -4.31 -20.95
CA LYS A 118 10.73 -4.77 -22.22
C LYS A 118 11.43 -3.91 -23.27
N THR A 119 12.53 -4.44 -23.81
CA THR A 119 13.05 -3.97 -25.08
C THR A 119 11.90 -4.06 -26.07
N PHE A 120 11.26 -2.93 -26.35
CA PHE A 120 10.42 -2.76 -27.53
C PHE A 120 11.38 -2.89 -28.72
N PHE A 121 11.72 -4.12 -29.08
CA PHE A 121 12.19 -4.40 -30.43
C PHE A 121 11.01 -4.05 -31.33
N PHE A 122 11.08 -2.87 -31.92
CA PHE A 122 10.33 -2.51 -33.11
C PHE A 122 10.67 -3.57 -34.18
N VAL A 123 9.91 -4.66 -34.21
CA VAL A 123 9.86 -5.53 -35.39
C VAL A 123 9.07 -4.75 -36.43
N LYS A 124 9.78 -3.86 -37.09
CA LYS A 124 9.32 -3.18 -38.30
C LYS A 124 9.26 -4.28 -39.36
N ASN A 125 8.04 -4.70 -39.68
CA ASN A 125 7.68 -5.52 -40.84
C ASN A 125 8.15 -6.97 -40.84
N PHE A 126 7.46 -7.87 -40.11
CA PHE A 126 7.28 -9.23 -40.63
C PHE A 126 5.85 -9.71 -40.35
N THR A 127 5.11 -9.87 -41.44
CA THR A 127 3.79 -10.48 -41.50
C THR A 127 3.83 -11.88 -40.89
N VAL A 128 3.14 -12.09 -39.78
CA VAL A 128 2.92 -13.43 -39.21
C VAL A 128 1.61 -13.94 -39.79
N TYR A 129 1.69 -14.85 -40.76
CA TYR A 129 0.57 -15.69 -41.14
C TYR A 129 0.35 -16.72 -40.03
N TYR A 130 -0.79 -16.63 -39.34
CA TYR A 130 -1.28 -17.71 -38.50
C TYR A 130 -1.88 -18.78 -39.39
N ASN A 131 -1.31 -19.98 -39.38
CA ASN A 131 -2.01 -21.19 -39.78
C ASN A 131 -2.18 -22.07 -38.53
N PHE A 132 -3.44 -22.18 -38.13
CA PHE A 132 -4.11 -23.16 -37.25
C PHE A 132 -3.39 -23.64 -35.98
#